data_AF-A0A373DL10-F1
#
_entry.id   AF-A0A373DL10-F1
#
_cell.length_a   1.000
_cell.length_b   1.000
_cell.length_c   1.000
_cell.angle_alpha   90.00
_cell.angle_beta   90.00
_cell.angle_gamma   90.00
#
_symmetry.space_group_name_H-M   'P 1'
#
loop_
_entity.id
_entity.type
_entity.pdbx_description
1 polymer ?
#
loop_
_entity_poly.entity_id
_entity_poly.type
_entity_poly.pdbx_seq_one_letter_code
_entity_poly.pdbx_strand_id
1 'polypeptide(L)'
;MDPSRFDSELDRRLASQARPTPMIDESTSALLVNLAEVAARGQRRRLRYLSVASLLVCGVLAVPTAAIASSVFGAQTGTFNAEEDGSAPDEAQDLLTPGPEGAPGAEWIDMGSSDLNGYIASVAPRDLPLPDGVTWDDVLDGFFSRFSQSEYLASNSPGGEGVKAESVVIDTMLENEARRAWLRAWFAAYDTGDDGRMKAIGAVLERSVDWPAEQATSRGAYAEQTREWMRMIGGGDYAAAQAYAQFYDWTELWDGNDRGELSGGILAGSLTAQSPDETP
;
A
#
# COMPACT_ATOMS: atom_id res chain seq x y z
N MET A 1 -0.57 21.05 -30.37
CA MET A 1 -0.56 20.23 -29.14
C MET A 1 0.69 20.63 -28.39
N ASP A 2 0.54 21.12 -27.16
CA ASP A 2 1.66 21.72 -26.41
C ASP A 2 2.41 20.62 -25.62
N PRO A 3 3.67 20.31 -25.97
CA PRO A 3 4.44 19.25 -25.30
C PRO A 3 4.67 19.54 -23.82
N SER A 4 4.70 20.81 -23.40
CA SER A 4 4.90 21.20 -22.00
C SER A 4 3.75 20.76 -21.07
N ARG A 5 2.55 20.57 -21.64
CA ARG A 5 1.36 20.11 -20.91
C ARG A 5 1.36 18.60 -20.67
N PHE A 6 2.05 17.83 -21.52
CA PHE A 6 2.20 16.39 -21.37
C PHE A 6 3.24 16.09 -20.28
N ASP A 7 4.37 16.80 -20.30
CA ASP A 7 5.40 16.70 -19.26
C ASP A 7 4.84 17.10 -17.89
N SER A 8 4.06 18.18 -17.79
CA SER A 8 3.45 18.61 -16.52
C SER A 8 2.35 17.66 -15.99
N GLU A 9 1.77 16.83 -16.84
CA GLU A 9 0.80 15.80 -16.46
C GLU A 9 1.50 14.52 -16.04
N LEU A 10 2.54 14.13 -16.78
CA LEU A 10 3.41 13.00 -16.45
C LEU A 10 4.15 13.27 -15.14
N ASP A 11 4.73 14.45 -14.95
CA ASP A 11 5.40 14.85 -13.71
C ASP A 11 4.44 14.90 -12.53
N ARG A 12 3.18 15.29 -12.75
CA ARG A 12 2.15 15.28 -11.69
C ARG A 12 1.73 13.86 -11.35
N ARG A 13 1.62 12.97 -12.34
CA ARG A 13 1.35 11.53 -12.14
C ARG A 13 2.51 10.85 -11.43
N LEU A 14 3.73 11.09 -11.89
CA LEU A 14 4.96 10.63 -11.25
C LEU A 14 5.11 11.20 -9.84
N ALA A 15 4.76 12.47 -9.58
CA ALA A 15 4.78 13.04 -8.24
C ALA A 15 3.66 12.50 -7.34
N SER A 16 2.48 12.20 -7.89
CA SER A 16 1.41 11.52 -7.16
C SER A 16 1.72 10.04 -6.89
N GLN A 17 2.60 9.44 -7.69
CA GLN A 17 3.12 8.08 -7.54
C GLN A 17 4.45 8.04 -6.77
N ALA A 18 5.11 9.20 -6.58
CA ALA A 18 6.38 9.33 -5.88
C ALA A 18 6.11 9.11 -4.39
N ARG A 19 6.35 7.87 -3.97
CA ARG A 19 6.20 7.44 -2.58
C ARG A 19 7.16 8.23 -1.69
N PRO A 20 6.77 8.50 -0.43
CA PRO A 20 7.74 8.86 0.60
C PRO A 20 8.68 7.66 0.80
N THR A 21 9.82 7.67 0.11
CA THR A 21 10.96 6.83 0.50
C THR A 21 11.61 7.51 1.69
N PRO A 22 12.00 6.79 2.75
CA PRO A 22 12.70 7.40 3.88
C PRO A 22 13.94 8.11 3.34
N MET A 23 13.91 9.45 3.33
CA MET A 23 14.94 10.25 2.68
C MET A 23 16.25 10.08 3.44
N ILE A 24 17.26 9.59 2.73
CA ILE A 24 18.64 9.61 3.21
C ILE A 24 19.13 11.04 3.09
N ASP A 25 19.70 11.54 4.19
CA ASP A 25 20.33 12.87 4.25
C ASP A 25 21.30 13.08 3.08
N GLU A 26 21.26 14.27 2.47
CA GLU A 26 21.99 14.61 1.23
C GLU A 26 23.51 14.36 1.37
N SER A 27 24.05 14.54 2.58
CA SER A 27 25.46 14.28 2.88
C SER A 27 25.83 12.78 2.83
N THR A 28 24.89 11.90 3.18
CA THR A 28 25.08 10.44 3.16
C THR A 28 25.00 9.93 1.73
N SER A 29 24.09 10.47 0.92
CA SER A 29 24.01 10.20 -0.53
C SER A 29 25.31 10.57 -1.25
N ALA A 30 25.88 11.75 -0.98
CA ALA A 30 27.14 12.17 -1.56
C ALA A 30 28.32 11.27 -1.17
N LEU A 31 28.35 10.78 0.08
CA LEU A 31 29.40 9.89 0.58
C LEU A 31 29.32 8.49 -0.05
N LEU A 32 28.11 7.98 -0.24
CA LEU A 32 27.87 6.67 -0.87
C LEU A 32 28.19 6.69 -2.37
N VAL A 33 27.86 7.76 -3.10
CA VAL A 33 28.27 7.94 -4.50
C VAL A 33 29.79 7.96 -4.62
N ASN A 34 30.49 8.65 -3.71
CA ASN A 34 31.95 8.70 -3.70
C ASN A 34 32.57 7.32 -3.43
N LEU A 35 32.00 6.55 -2.50
CA LEU A 35 32.43 5.17 -2.24
C LEU A 35 32.18 4.22 -3.41
N ALA A 36 31.02 4.33 -4.06
CA ALA A 36 30.68 3.54 -5.25
C ALA A 36 31.61 3.86 -6.43
N GLU A 37 31.95 5.14 -6.65
CA GLU A 37 32.92 5.53 -7.67
C GLU A 37 34.33 4.99 -7.38
N VAL A 38 34.77 5.00 -6.12
CA VAL A 38 36.06 4.44 -5.71
C VAL A 38 36.11 2.92 -5.93
N ALA A 39 35.04 2.20 -5.59
CA ALA A 39 34.91 0.76 -5.84
C ALA A 39 34.92 0.43 -7.35
N ALA A 40 34.15 1.17 -8.15
CA ALA A 40 34.09 0.99 -9.61
C ALA A 40 35.43 1.27 -10.30
N ARG A 41 36.17 2.30 -9.85
CA ARG A 41 37.53 2.61 -10.35
C ARG A 41 38.54 1.53 -9.97
N GLY A 42 38.42 0.93 -8.79
CA GLY A 42 39.23 -0.21 -8.35
C GLY A 42 39.00 -1.48 -9.19
N GLN A 43 37.74 -1.77 -9.52
CA GLN A 43 37.35 -2.96 -10.29
C GLN A 43 37.75 -2.85 -11.78
N ARG A 44 37.64 -1.66 -12.39
CA ARG A 44 38.13 -1.39 -13.76
C ARG A 44 39.65 -1.55 -13.91
N ARG A 45 40.44 -1.29 -12.86
CA ARG A 45 41.89 -1.53 -12.86
C ARG A 45 42.24 -3.02 -12.75
N ARG A 46 41.51 -3.80 -11.94
CA ARG A 46 41.73 -5.25 -11.82
C ARG A 46 41.35 -6.04 -13.06
N LEU A 47 40.28 -5.65 -13.75
CA LEU A 47 39.80 -6.34 -14.96
C LEU A 47 40.72 -6.14 -16.19
N ARG A 48 41.59 -5.11 -16.20
CA ARG A 48 42.60 -4.93 -17.27
C ARG A 48 43.78 -5.91 -17.19
N TYR A 49 43.98 -6.59 -16.05
CA TYR A 49 45.09 -7.52 -15.84
C TYR A 49 44.68 -9.01 -15.84
N LEU A 50 43.39 -9.31 -16.04
CA LEU A 50 42.85 -10.68 -16.02
C LEU A 50 42.11 -11.02 -17.32
N SER A 51 42.64 -10.59 -18.46
CA SER A 51 42.28 -11.17 -19.76
C SER A 51 43.12 -12.44 -19.97
N VAL A 52 42.43 -13.59 -19.98
CA VAL A 52 42.91 -14.98 -20.20
C VAL A 52 42.89 -15.84 -18.93
N ALA A 53 41.69 -16.19 -18.47
CA ALA A 53 41.37 -17.47 -17.82
C ALA A 53 39.84 -17.67 -17.72
N SER A 54 39.32 -18.50 -18.60
CA SER A 54 38.28 -19.53 -18.38
C SER A 54 36.99 -19.21 -17.58
N LEU A 55 35.87 -19.24 -18.31
CA LEU A 55 34.61 -19.97 -18.06
C LEU A 55 34.09 -20.16 -16.62
N LEU A 56 32.80 -19.79 -16.47
CA LEU A 56 31.85 -20.10 -15.39
C LEU A 56 31.89 -19.23 -14.13
N VAL A 57 31.33 -18.02 -14.19
CA VAL A 57 30.63 -17.38 -13.07
C VAL A 57 29.49 -16.51 -13.62
N CYS A 58 28.30 -16.68 -13.05
CA CYS A 58 27.08 -15.91 -13.27
C CYS A 58 27.33 -14.40 -13.40
N GLY A 59 26.79 -13.77 -14.45
CA GLY A 59 26.94 -12.34 -14.70
C GLY A 59 25.67 -11.76 -15.27
N VAL A 60 24.69 -11.53 -14.38
CA VAL A 60 23.61 -10.55 -14.57
C VAL A 60 24.28 -9.20 -14.90
N LEU A 61 24.34 -8.86 -16.17
CA LEU A 61 24.86 -7.58 -16.66
C LEU A 61 23.82 -6.96 -17.58
N ALA A 62 22.76 -6.44 -16.98
CA ALA A 62 21.89 -5.43 -17.57
C ALA A 62 21.18 -4.67 -16.45
N VAL A 63 21.88 -3.77 -15.77
CA VAL A 63 21.20 -2.72 -15.00
C VAL A 63 22.00 -1.42 -15.10
N PRO A 64 21.53 -0.40 -15.84
CA PRO A 64 21.83 0.98 -15.48
C PRO A 64 20.83 1.39 -14.40
N THR A 65 20.98 0.86 -13.19
CA THR A 65 20.27 1.33 -11.99
C THR A 65 20.90 2.65 -11.58
N ALA A 66 20.36 3.75 -12.07
CA ALA A 66 20.57 5.07 -11.49
C ALA A 66 19.39 5.42 -10.56
N ALA A 67 19.09 4.51 -9.64
CA ALA A 67 18.52 4.83 -8.35
C ALA A 67 19.19 3.86 -7.37
N ILE A 68 20.32 4.27 -6.80
CA ILE A 68 20.86 3.59 -5.62
C ILE A 68 19.88 3.93 -4.49
N ALA A 69 18.76 3.20 -4.41
CA ALA A 69 17.95 3.17 -3.21
C ALA A 69 18.86 2.54 -2.15
N SER A 70 19.46 3.37 -1.30
CA SER A 70 20.15 2.84 -0.14
C SER A 70 19.05 2.40 0.81
N SER A 71 19.00 1.10 1.10
CA SER A 71 18.06 0.57 2.06
C SER A 71 18.44 1.07 3.46
N VAL A 72 17.54 1.82 4.09
CA VAL A 72 17.68 2.25 5.50
C VAL A 72 17.34 1.06 6.42
N PHE A 73 16.50 0.15 5.93
CA PHE A 73 16.06 -1.06 6.61
C PHE A 73 16.45 -2.30 5.82
N GLY A 74 16.85 -3.38 6.49
CA GLY A 74 17.02 -4.71 5.89
C GLY A 74 15.75 -5.25 5.24
N ALA A 75 14.57 -4.75 5.66
CA ALA A 75 13.29 -5.02 5.00
C ALA A 75 13.24 -4.51 3.55
N GLN A 76 13.96 -3.44 3.22
CA GLN A 76 14.01 -2.90 1.86
C GLN A 76 14.92 -3.77 0.99
N THR A 77 14.36 -4.39 -0.06
CA THR A 77 15.12 -5.26 -0.95
C THR A 77 15.83 -4.49 -2.07
N GLY A 78 15.44 -3.23 -2.30
CA GLY A 78 15.90 -2.43 -3.44
C GLY A 78 15.42 -2.93 -4.80
N THR A 79 14.52 -3.92 -4.83
CA THR A 79 13.93 -4.47 -6.06
C THR A 79 12.56 -3.83 -6.25
N PHE A 80 12.33 -3.17 -7.38
CA PHE A 80 11.09 -2.47 -7.69
C PHE A 80 10.34 -3.15 -8.81
N ASN A 81 9.01 -3.05 -8.81
CA ASN A 81 8.20 -3.47 -9.95
C ASN A 81 8.32 -2.44 -11.08
N ALA A 82 9.13 -2.77 -12.10
CA ALA A 82 9.42 -1.95 -13.27
C ALA A 82 9.57 -2.83 -14.53
N GLU A 83 9.23 -2.29 -15.69
CA GLU A 83 9.46 -2.90 -17.01
C GLU A 83 10.96 -2.97 -17.36
N GLU A 84 11.31 -3.71 -18.42
CA GLU A 84 12.70 -3.93 -18.87
C GLU A 84 13.45 -2.61 -19.21
N ASP A 85 12.71 -1.54 -19.53
CA ASP A 85 13.24 -0.20 -19.79
C ASP A 85 13.25 0.73 -18.56
N GLY A 86 12.84 0.22 -17.39
CA GLY A 86 12.75 0.96 -16.14
C GLY A 86 11.48 1.81 -15.99
N SER A 87 10.54 1.72 -16.92
CA SER A 87 9.24 2.37 -16.81
C SER A 87 8.26 1.58 -15.94
N ALA A 88 7.20 2.26 -15.51
CA ALA A 88 6.05 1.63 -14.87
C ALA A 88 5.40 0.62 -15.84
N PRO A 89 5.04 -0.60 -15.41
CA PRO A 89 4.24 -1.52 -16.22
C PRO A 89 2.98 -0.85 -16.76
N ASP A 90 2.77 -0.96 -18.07
CA ASP A 90 1.61 -0.38 -18.73
C ASP A 90 0.35 -1.13 -18.28
N GLU A 91 -0.73 -0.41 -18.00
CA GLU A 91 -1.92 -0.88 -17.25
C GLU A 91 -2.76 -1.95 -17.98
N ALA A 92 -2.28 -2.47 -19.10
CA ALA A 92 -3.03 -3.25 -20.09
C ALA A 92 -2.56 -4.69 -20.29
N GLN A 93 -1.90 -5.33 -19.31
CA GLN A 93 -1.49 -6.73 -19.42
C GLN A 93 -2.40 -7.72 -18.65
N ASP A 94 -2.56 -8.88 -19.30
CA ASP A 94 -3.58 -9.92 -19.13
C ASP A 94 -3.43 -10.73 -17.82
N LEU A 95 -4.54 -10.93 -17.11
CA LEU A 95 -4.67 -11.45 -15.73
C LEU A 95 -4.24 -12.92 -15.49
N LEU A 96 -3.55 -13.58 -16.42
CA LEU A 96 -3.30 -15.04 -16.36
C LEU A 96 -1.88 -15.48 -16.78
N THR A 97 -0.92 -14.56 -16.86
CA THR A 97 0.51 -14.89 -16.97
C THR A 97 1.19 -14.29 -15.73
N PRO A 98 2.09 -15.01 -15.00
CA PRO A 98 2.87 -14.38 -13.95
C PRO A 98 3.88 -13.42 -14.61
N GLY A 99 3.38 -12.24 -14.93
CA GLY A 99 4.07 -11.05 -15.41
C GLY A 99 4.19 -10.04 -14.26
N PRO A 100 4.40 -8.75 -14.53
CA PRO A 100 4.69 -7.71 -13.54
C PRO A 100 3.43 -7.31 -12.75
N GLU A 101 2.81 -8.27 -12.03
CA GLU A 101 1.51 -8.16 -11.35
C GLU A 101 1.45 -7.15 -10.18
N GLY A 102 2.49 -6.36 -9.99
CA GLY A 102 2.56 -5.37 -8.92
C GLY A 102 2.18 -3.94 -9.29
N ALA A 103 1.95 -3.11 -8.28
CA ALA A 103 1.78 -1.68 -8.48
C ALA A 103 3.07 -1.08 -9.08
N PRO A 104 2.99 -0.32 -10.18
CA PRO A 104 4.17 0.27 -10.79
C PRO A 104 5.00 1.11 -9.82
N GLY A 105 6.32 0.90 -9.81
CA GLY A 105 7.24 1.59 -8.90
C GLY A 105 7.14 1.14 -7.43
N ALA A 106 6.36 0.10 -7.11
CA ALA A 106 6.37 -0.49 -5.78
C ALA A 106 7.68 -1.25 -5.53
N GLU A 107 8.31 -0.99 -4.38
CA GLU A 107 9.42 -1.82 -3.90
C GLU A 107 8.88 -3.15 -3.35
N TRP A 108 9.57 -4.25 -3.63
CA TRP A 108 9.42 -5.51 -2.90
C TRP A 108 10.06 -5.38 -1.51
N ILE A 109 9.29 -5.67 -0.47
CA ILE A 109 9.71 -5.60 0.93
C ILE A 109 9.82 -7.01 1.48
N ASP A 110 10.94 -7.32 2.14
CA ASP A 110 11.14 -8.57 2.87
C ASP A 110 10.33 -8.56 4.17
N MET A 111 9.21 -9.28 4.14
CA MET A 111 8.29 -9.39 5.26
C MET A 111 8.84 -10.27 6.39
N GLY A 112 9.97 -10.96 6.18
CA GLY A 112 10.69 -11.73 7.18
C GLY A 112 11.78 -10.94 7.90
N SER A 113 12.06 -9.70 7.49
CA SER A 113 13.14 -8.92 8.11
C SER A 113 12.86 -8.60 9.57
N SER A 114 13.90 -8.65 10.40
CA SER A 114 13.82 -8.31 11.83
C SER A 114 13.51 -6.83 12.10
N ASP A 115 13.72 -5.95 11.11
CA ASP A 115 13.45 -4.52 11.20
C ASP A 115 12.21 -4.06 10.43
N LEU A 116 11.34 -5.00 10.03
CA LEU A 116 10.09 -4.72 9.32
C LEU A 116 9.22 -3.69 10.06
N ASN A 117 9.08 -3.81 11.38
CA ASN A 117 8.27 -2.84 12.15
C ASN A 117 8.86 -1.41 12.08
N GLY A 118 10.19 -1.28 12.05
CA GLY A 118 10.86 -0.01 11.86
C GLY A 118 10.58 0.59 10.48
N TYR A 119 10.62 -0.25 9.45
CA TYR A 119 10.23 0.15 8.10
C TYR A 119 8.77 0.62 8.05
N ILE A 120 7.82 -0.18 8.55
CA ILE A 120 6.39 0.14 8.57
C ILE A 120 6.12 1.47 9.27
N ALA A 121 6.74 1.71 10.43
CA ALA A 121 6.59 2.97 11.15
C ALA A 121 7.15 4.18 10.38
N SER A 122 8.21 3.98 9.58
CA SER A 122 8.83 5.04 8.78
C SER A 122 8.01 5.46 7.57
N VAL A 123 7.18 4.56 7.03
CA VAL A 123 6.32 4.82 5.87
C VAL A 123 4.87 5.15 6.27
N ALA A 124 4.59 5.26 7.56
CA ALA A 124 3.26 5.59 8.05
C ALA A 124 2.72 6.89 7.41
N PRO A 125 1.51 6.88 6.83
CA PRO A 125 1.03 8.00 6.02
C PRO A 125 0.49 9.12 6.92
N ARG A 126 1.42 9.87 7.52
CA ARG A 126 1.16 10.89 8.57
C ARG A 126 0.19 12.00 8.15
N ASP A 127 0.02 12.21 6.84
CA ASP A 127 -0.86 13.23 6.27
C ASP A 127 -2.32 12.77 6.09
N LEU A 128 -2.60 11.47 6.23
CA LEU A 128 -3.97 10.97 6.14
C LEU A 128 -4.78 11.35 7.39
N PRO A 129 -6.07 11.69 7.22
CA PRO A 129 -6.90 12.15 8.32
C PRO A 129 -7.19 11.02 9.30
N LEU A 130 -7.09 11.31 10.60
CA LEU A 130 -7.47 10.43 11.70
C LEU A 130 -8.59 11.08 12.55
N PRO A 131 -9.35 10.28 13.32
CA PRO A 131 -10.33 10.83 14.26
C PRO A 131 -9.71 11.81 15.25
N ASP A 132 -10.50 12.79 15.71
CA ASP A 132 -10.05 13.78 16.68
C ASP A 132 -9.44 13.11 17.93
N GLY A 133 -8.20 13.51 18.25
CA GLY A 133 -7.46 12.99 19.40
C GLY A 133 -6.75 11.66 19.18
N VAL A 134 -6.82 11.09 17.97
CA VAL A 134 -6.05 9.89 17.57
C VAL A 134 -4.83 10.31 16.75
N THR A 135 -3.67 9.77 17.10
CA THR A 135 -2.42 10.00 16.36
C THR A 135 -2.00 8.75 15.58
N TRP A 136 -1.10 8.94 14.59
CA TRP A 136 -0.52 7.80 13.87
C TRP A 136 0.34 6.90 14.76
N ASP A 137 0.89 7.41 15.86
CA ASP A 137 1.59 6.56 16.82
C ASP A 137 0.59 5.63 17.54
N ASP A 138 -0.60 6.12 17.91
CA ASP A 138 -1.66 5.28 18.50
C ASP A 138 -2.14 4.20 17.50
N VAL A 139 -2.25 4.56 16.21
CA VAL A 139 -2.64 3.63 15.14
C VAL A 139 -1.58 2.54 14.96
N LEU A 140 -0.30 2.92 14.91
CA LEU A 140 0.83 1.99 14.76
C LEU A 140 0.97 1.07 15.98
N ASP A 141 0.84 1.59 17.19
CA ASP A 141 0.86 0.79 18.42
C ASP A 141 -0.27 -0.25 18.39
N GLY A 142 -1.45 0.16 17.95
CA GLY A 142 -2.56 -0.73 17.66
C GLY A 142 -2.16 -1.80 16.64
N PHE A 143 -1.70 -1.40 15.46
CA PHE A 143 -1.34 -2.31 14.37
C PHE A 143 -0.32 -3.35 14.84
N PHE A 144 0.77 -2.94 15.48
CA PHE A 144 1.81 -3.84 15.97
C PHE A 144 1.34 -4.77 17.10
N SER A 145 0.33 -4.37 17.88
CA SER A 145 -0.26 -5.25 18.90
C SER A 145 -1.05 -6.43 18.29
N ARG A 146 -1.50 -6.31 17.03
CA ARG A 146 -2.32 -7.30 16.33
C ARG A 146 -1.58 -8.01 15.19
N PHE A 147 -0.63 -7.32 14.57
CA PHE A 147 0.13 -7.85 13.45
C PHE A 147 1.16 -8.87 13.95
N SER A 148 0.91 -10.14 13.64
CA SER A 148 1.86 -11.23 13.90
C SER A 148 2.68 -11.52 12.65
N GLN A 149 3.93 -11.05 12.63
CA GLN A 149 4.87 -11.35 11.54
C GLN A 149 5.00 -12.86 11.32
N SER A 150 5.08 -13.65 12.39
CA SER A 150 5.17 -15.11 12.28
C SER A 150 3.94 -15.76 11.64
N GLU A 151 2.73 -15.28 11.96
CA GLU A 151 1.50 -15.80 11.34
C GLU A 151 1.40 -15.38 9.89
N TYR A 152 1.77 -14.12 9.59
CA TYR A 152 1.86 -13.62 8.21
C TYR A 152 2.82 -14.47 7.36
N LEU A 153 4.01 -14.79 7.90
CA LEU A 153 4.96 -15.66 7.21
C LEU A 153 4.44 -17.09 7.04
N ALA A 154 3.78 -17.63 8.06
CA ALA A 154 3.24 -18.99 8.03
C ALA A 154 2.10 -19.15 7.01
N SER A 155 1.25 -18.14 6.84
CA SER A 155 0.16 -18.15 5.86
C SER A 155 0.63 -17.89 4.43
N ASN A 156 1.74 -17.18 4.25
CA ASN A 156 2.25 -16.76 2.92
C ASN A 156 3.51 -17.49 2.44
N SER A 157 4.06 -18.44 3.21
CA SER A 157 5.21 -19.28 2.80
C SER A 157 4.88 -20.78 2.80
N PRO A 158 4.02 -21.28 1.88
CA PRO A 158 3.86 -22.71 1.67
C PRO A 158 5.08 -23.30 0.94
N GLY A 159 6.27 -23.25 1.57
CA GLY A 159 7.50 -23.77 0.95
C GLY A 159 8.83 -23.33 1.58
N GLY A 160 8.83 -22.33 2.48
CA GLY A 160 10.06 -21.87 3.15
C GLY A 160 10.89 -20.86 2.35
N GLU A 161 10.35 -20.32 1.25
CA GLU A 161 10.93 -19.14 0.60
C GLU A 161 10.58 -17.87 1.39
N GLY A 162 11.49 -16.89 1.36
CA GLY A 162 11.31 -15.60 2.03
C GLY A 162 10.08 -14.88 1.49
N VAL A 163 9.12 -14.57 2.37
CA VAL A 163 7.89 -13.88 2.00
C VAL A 163 8.22 -12.43 1.69
N LYS A 164 7.91 -12.01 0.46
CA LYS A 164 8.00 -10.62 0.05
C LYS A 164 6.60 -10.11 -0.25
N ALA A 165 6.35 -8.86 0.11
CA ALA A 165 5.16 -8.14 -0.28
C ALA A 165 5.57 -6.84 -0.95
N GLU A 166 4.77 -6.35 -1.87
CA GLU A 166 4.98 -5.00 -2.37
C GLU A 166 4.74 -3.98 -1.26
N SER A 167 5.53 -2.92 -1.25
CA SER A 167 5.37 -1.78 -0.34
C SER A 167 3.95 -1.22 -0.35
N VAL A 168 3.21 -1.33 -1.47
CA VAL A 168 1.81 -0.88 -1.54
C VAL A 168 0.90 -1.69 -0.62
N VAL A 169 1.21 -2.97 -0.40
CA VAL A 169 0.44 -3.83 0.52
C VAL A 169 0.56 -3.29 1.95
N ILE A 170 1.76 -2.83 2.34
CA ILE A 170 1.98 -2.21 3.65
C ILE A 170 1.21 -0.89 3.74
N ASP A 171 1.24 -0.08 2.69
CA ASP A 171 0.48 1.18 2.64
C ASP A 171 -1.03 0.92 2.79
N THR A 172 -1.58 -0.07 2.08
CA THR A 172 -2.98 -0.50 2.19
C THR A 172 -3.32 -1.02 3.58
N MET A 173 -2.41 -1.76 4.25
CA MET A 173 -2.61 -2.17 5.64
C MET A 173 -2.75 -0.97 6.59
N LEU A 174 -1.93 0.07 6.40
CA LEU A 174 -1.96 1.27 7.23
C LEU A 174 -3.19 2.13 6.95
N GLU A 175 -3.61 2.24 5.69
CA GLU A 175 -4.88 2.87 5.32
C GLU A 175 -6.07 2.14 5.95
N ASN A 176 -6.07 0.79 5.93
CA ASN A 176 -7.11 0.02 6.60
C ASN A 176 -7.16 0.26 8.11
N GLU A 177 -6.02 0.45 8.77
CA GLU A 177 -5.97 0.81 10.19
C GLU A 177 -6.53 2.23 10.46
N ALA A 178 -6.30 3.18 9.56
CA ALA A 178 -6.94 4.49 9.62
C ALA A 178 -8.47 4.39 9.44
N ARG A 179 -8.96 3.58 8.48
CA ARG A 179 -10.41 3.31 8.31
C ARG A 179 -11.00 2.67 9.56
N ARG A 180 -10.28 1.75 10.18
CA ARG A 180 -10.67 1.08 11.42
C ARG A 180 -10.83 2.06 12.58
N ALA A 181 -9.91 3.02 12.72
CA ALA A 181 -10.02 4.09 13.71
C ALA A 181 -11.27 4.95 13.48
N TRP A 182 -11.56 5.32 12.23
CA TRP A 182 -12.78 6.03 11.86
C TRP A 182 -14.05 5.22 12.13
N LEU A 183 -14.07 3.93 11.81
CA LEU A 183 -15.21 3.06 12.10
C LEU A 183 -15.48 2.95 13.60
N ARG A 184 -14.44 2.86 14.43
CA ARG A 184 -14.57 2.91 15.89
C ARG A 184 -15.20 4.23 16.36
N ALA A 185 -14.74 5.36 15.82
CA ALA A 185 -15.33 6.67 16.12
C ALA A 185 -16.78 6.77 15.64
N TRP A 186 -17.13 6.13 14.52
CA TRP A 186 -18.48 6.06 14.00
C TRP A 186 -19.41 5.28 14.95
N PHE A 187 -18.97 4.10 15.44
CA PHE A 187 -19.75 3.33 16.43
C PHE A 187 -19.95 4.13 17.73
N ALA A 188 -18.93 4.82 18.22
CA ALA A 188 -19.07 5.67 19.40
C ALA A 188 -20.11 6.81 19.17
N ALA A 189 -20.15 7.39 17.98
CA ALA A 189 -21.17 8.38 17.62
C ALA A 189 -22.57 7.75 17.54
N TYR A 190 -22.68 6.56 16.94
CA TYR A 190 -23.91 5.78 16.86
C TYR A 190 -24.49 5.47 18.24
N ASP A 191 -23.67 4.96 19.16
CA ASP A 191 -24.10 4.59 20.52
C ASP A 191 -24.61 5.77 21.34
N THR A 192 -24.14 6.98 21.02
CA THR A 192 -24.59 8.22 21.67
C THR A 192 -25.73 8.93 20.92
N GLY A 193 -26.16 8.41 19.76
CA GLY A 193 -27.17 9.02 18.91
C GLY A 193 -26.73 10.36 18.28
N ASP A 194 -25.42 10.57 18.10
CA ASP A 194 -24.88 11.78 17.48
C ASP A 194 -24.86 11.66 15.95
N ASP A 195 -26.04 11.82 15.33
CA ASP A 195 -26.24 11.74 13.89
C ASP A 195 -25.33 12.71 13.10
N GLY A 196 -25.05 13.88 13.67
CA GLY A 196 -24.20 14.89 13.05
C GLY A 196 -22.76 14.38 12.93
N ARG A 197 -22.23 13.83 14.02
CA ARG A 197 -20.90 13.23 14.05
C ARG A 197 -20.83 11.97 13.20
N MET A 198 -21.84 11.11 13.23
CA MET A 198 -21.89 9.92 12.35
C MET A 198 -21.79 10.30 10.87
N LYS A 199 -22.55 11.30 10.41
CA LYS A 199 -22.51 11.78 9.02
C LYS A 199 -21.16 12.39 8.66
N ALA A 200 -20.57 13.16 9.56
CA ALA A 200 -19.25 13.75 9.34
C ALA A 200 -18.16 12.68 9.18
N ILE A 201 -18.19 11.65 10.03
CA ILE A 201 -17.28 10.50 9.94
C ILE A 201 -17.53 9.70 8.67
N GLY A 202 -18.80 9.44 8.34
CA GLY A 202 -19.21 8.80 7.10
C GLY A 202 -18.65 9.49 5.86
N ALA A 203 -18.65 10.82 5.82
CA ALA A 203 -18.06 11.58 4.72
C ALA A 203 -16.53 11.46 4.62
N VAL A 204 -15.82 11.23 5.74
CA VAL A 204 -14.38 10.93 5.71
C VAL A 204 -14.15 9.52 5.18
N LEU A 205 -14.92 8.55 5.69
CA LEU A 205 -14.89 7.16 5.24
C LEU A 205 -15.19 7.04 3.74
N GLU A 206 -16.18 7.76 3.23
CA GLU A 206 -16.50 7.78 1.79
C GLU A 206 -15.34 8.32 0.95
N ARG A 207 -14.66 9.37 1.41
CA ARG A 207 -13.43 9.88 0.76
C ARG A 207 -12.22 8.97 0.90
N SER A 208 -12.26 7.97 1.78
CA SER A 208 -11.14 7.04 1.96
C SER A 208 -10.90 6.13 0.76
N VAL A 209 -11.85 6.04 -0.16
CA VAL A 209 -11.67 5.35 -1.44
C VAL A 209 -10.67 6.06 -2.37
N ASP A 210 -10.41 7.34 -2.10
CA ASP A 210 -9.48 8.17 -2.87
C ASP A 210 -8.11 8.27 -2.20
N TRP A 211 -7.86 7.50 -1.14
CA TRP A 211 -6.55 7.48 -0.48
C TRP A 211 -5.48 6.83 -1.37
N PRO A 212 -4.20 7.23 -1.24
CA PRO A 212 -3.17 6.89 -2.21
C PRO A 212 -2.97 5.39 -2.44
N ALA A 213 -2.93 4.58 -1.38
CA ALA A 213 -2.72 3.14 -1.51
C ALA A 213 -3.96 2.47 -2.11
N GLU A 214 -5.16 2.86 -1.65
CA GLU A 214 -6.41 2.41 -2.25
C GLU A 214 -6.46 2.71 -3.76
N GLN A 215 -6.13 3.92 -4.19
CA GLN A 215 -6.12 4.26 -5.62
C GLN A 215 -5.06 3.50 -6.42
N ALA A 216 -3.97 3.11 -5.76
CA ALA A 216 -2.90 2.33 -6.37
C ALA A 216 -3.29 0.85 -6.54
N THR A 217 -4.06 0.27 -5.62
CA THR A 217 -4.41 -1.17 -5.61
C THR A 217 -5.81 -1.47 -6.13
N SER A 218 -6.74 -0.55 -5.92
CA SER A 218 -8.17 -0.75 -6.10
C SER A 218 -8.66 0.04 -7.29
N ARG A 219 -8.95 -0.66 -8.38
CA ARG A 219 -9.53 -0.05 -9.58
C ARG A 219 -10.79 -0.79 -10.01
N GLY A 220 -11.66 -0.09 -10.73
CA GLY A 220 -12.90 -0.66 -11.23
C GLY A 220 -13.84 -1.07 -10.10
N ALA A 221 -14.37 -2.30 -10.19
CA ALA A 221 -15.48 -2.76 -9.35
C ALA A 221 -15.19 -2.74 -7.84
N TYR A 222 -13.95 -2.99 -7.40
CA TYR A 222 -13.63 -2.98 -5.96
C TYR A 222 -13.74 -1.58 -5.35
N ALA A 223 -13.24 -0.55 -6.04
CA ALA A 223 -13.35 0.83 -5.57
C ALA A 223 -14.83 1.29 -5.49
N GLU A 224 -15.67 0.83 -6.42
CA GLU A 224 -17.12 1.05 -6.39
C GLU A 224 -17.79 0.34 -5.20
N GLN A 225 -17.40 -0.90 -4.93
CA GLN A 225 -17.88 -1.66 -3.77
C GLN A 225 -17.49 -0.95 -2.47
N THR A 226 -16.23 -0.59 -2.28
CA THR A 226 -15.78 0.14 -1.08
C THR A 226 -16.55 1.45 -0.93
N ARG A 227 -16.77 2.20 -2.02
CA ARG A 227 -17.59 3.42 -1.98
C ARG A 227 -19.02 3.14 -1.51
N GLU A 228 -19.63 2.06 -1.97
CA GLU A 228 -20.98 1.67 -1.55
C GLU A 228 -21.04 1.33 -0.05
N TRP A 229 -20.08 0.56 0.46
CA TRP A 229 -19.93 0.30 1.90
C TRP A 229 -19.89 1.61 2.70
N MET A 230 -19.01 2.53 2.30
CA MET A 230 -18.84 3.80 3.02
C MET A 230 -20.08 4.69 2.93
N ARG A 231 -20.80 4.67 1.80
CA ARG A 231 -22.07 5.38 1.61
C ARG A 231 -23.15 4.86 2.55
N MET A 232 -23.28 3.54 2.69
CA MET A 232 -24.24 2.92 3.62
C MET A 232 -23.91 3.28 5.08
N ILE A 233 -22.64 3.18 5.47
CA ILE A 233 -22.16 3.56 6.81
C ILE A 233 -22.43 5.05 7.07
N GLY A 234 -22.12 5.94 6.12
CA GLY A 234 -22.40 7.37 6.24
C GLY A 234 -23.90 7.71 6.28
N GLY A 235 -24.73 6.83 5.71
CA GLY A 235 -26.19 6.88 5.82
C GLY A 235 -26.77 6.43 7.17
N GLY A 236 -25.92 5.95 8.09
CA GLY A 236 -26.37 5.47 9.41
C GLY A 236 -26.64 3.96 9.46
N ASP A 237 -26.28 3.20 8.43
CA ASP A 237 -26.54 1.77 8.40
C ASP A 237 -25.58 1.01 9.32
N TYR A 238 -26.10 0.65 10.50
CA TYR A 238 -25.38 -0.14 11.49
C TYR A 238 -25.04 -1.55 10.99
N ALA A 239 -25.91 -2.18 10.19
CA ALA A 239 -25.64 -3.50 9.66
C ALA A 239 -24.49 -3.46 8.65
N ALA A 240 -24.42 -2.42 7.82
CA ALA A 240 -23.28 -2.19 6.94
C ALA A 240 -21.99 -1.92 7.73
N ALA A 241 -22.02 -1.09 8.78
CA ALA A 241 -20.84 -0.86 9.62
C ALA A 241 -20.32 -2.16 10.28
N GLN A 242 -21.23 -2.98 10.79
CA GLN A 242 -20.92 -4.28 11.40
C GLN A 242 -20.39 -5.29 10.38
N ALA A 243 -21.00 -5.36 9.20
CA ALA A 243 -20.53 -6.23 8.13
C ALA A 243 -19.11 -5.84 7.68
N TYR A 244 -18.74 -4.56 7.78
CA TYR A 244 -17.44 -4.06 7.27
C TYR A 244 -16.35 -4.49 8.22
N ALA A 245 -16.61 -4.29 9.52
CA ALA A 245 -15.78 -4.84 10.57
C ALA A 245 -15.64 -6.37 10.46
N GLN A 246 -16.71 -7.10 10.13
CA GLN A 246 -16.64 -8.55 9.91
C GLN A 246 -15.78 -8.90 8.68
N PHE A 247 -15.94 -8.21 7.55
CA PHE A 247 -15.20 -8.48 6.31
C PHE A 247 -13.68 -8.34 6.49
N TYR A 248 -13.25 -7.39 7.31
CA TYR A 248 -11.84 -7.19 7.69
C TYR A 248 -11.41 -7.95 8.94
N ASP A 249 -12.28 -8.81 9.50
CA ASP A 249 -12.05 -9.59 10.73
C ASP A 249 -11.62 -8.72 11.94
N TRP A 250 -12.19 -7.52 12.05
CA TRP A 250 -11.99 -6.62 13.20
C TRP A 250 -12.89 -7.04 14.35
N THR A 251 -12.53 -8.16 14.98
CA THR A 251 -13.30 -8.85 16.03
C THR A 251 -13.75 -7.97 17.19
N GLU A 252 -13.07 -6.86 17.48
CA GLU A 252 -13.48 -5.94 18.54
C GLU A 252 -14.55 -4.93 18.13
N LEU A 253 -14.85 -4.81 16.84
CA LEU A 253 -15.79 -3.82 16.29
C LEU A 253 -17.11 -4.43 15.84
N TRP A 254 -17.21 -5.76 15.70
CA TRP A 254 -18.45 -6.43 15.34
C TRP A 254 -19.01 -7.31 16.47
N ASP A 255 -20.32 -7.48 16.47
CA ASP A 255 -21.10 -8.12 17.55
C ASP A 255 -21.15 -9.65 17.48
N GLY A 256 -20.43 -10.26 16.52
CA GLY A 256 -20.42 -11.70 16.29
C GLY A 256 -21.62 -12.25 15.50
N ASN A 257 -22.59 -11.41 15.12
CA ASN A 257 -23.69 -11.82 14.25
C ASN A 257 -23.24 -11.82 12.78
N ASP A 258 -23.32 -12.98 12.13
CA ASP A 258 -22.89 -13.15 10.76
C ASP A 258 -23.72 -12.30 9.78
N ARG A 259 -23.02 -11.46 9.01
CA ARG A 259 -23.57 -10.60 7.96
C ARG A 259 -22.92 -10.92 6.59
N GLY A 260 -22.40 -12.13 6.41
CA GLY A 260 -21.76 -12.57 5.17
C GLY A 260 -22.64 -12.44 3.93
N GLU A 261 -23.96 -12.62 4.04
CA GLU A 261 -24.90 -12.40 2.93
C GLU A 261 -24.95 -10.91 2.51
N LEU A 262 -24.96 -9.99 3.48
CA LEU A 262 -24.90 -8.56 3.21
C LEU A 262 -23.56 -8.18 2.54
N SER A 263 -22.45 -8.63 3.11
CA SER A 263 -21.12 -8.42 2.52
C SER A 263 -21.05 -8.97 1.09
N GLY A 264 -21.56 -10.20 0.88
CA GLY A 264 -21.63 -10.83 -0.44
C GLY A 264 -22.48 -10.05 -1.43
N GLY A 265 -23.62 -9.50 -1.00
CA GLY A 265 -24.49 -8.69 -1.84
C GLY A 265 -23.88 -7.34 -2.24
N ILE A 266 -23.08 -6.71 -1.36
CA ILE A 266 -22.35 -5.48 -1.68
C ILE A 266 -21.22 -5.80 -2.66
N LEU A 267 -20.43 -6.85 -2.40
CA LEU A 267 -19.33 -7.28 -3.28
C LEU A 267 -19.81 -7.77 -4.65
N ALA A 268 -21.01 -8.34 -4.74
CA ALA A 268 -21.62 -8.73 -6.02
C ALA A 268 -22.20 -7.54 -6.79
N GLY A 269 -22.24 -6.33 -6.20
CA GLY A 269 -22.90 -5.16 -6.79
C GLY A 269 -24.42 -5.28 -6.86
N SER A 270 -25.03 -6.27 -6.21
CA SER A 270 -26.47 -6.51 -6.24
C SER A 270 -27.27 -5.60 -5.30
N LEU A 271 -26.58 -4.84 -4.45
CA LEU A 271 -27.16 -3.91 -3.48
C LEU A 271 -26.97 -2.43 -3.84
N THR A 272 -26.51 -2.11 -5.06
CA THR A 272 -26.45 -0.71 -5.54
C THR A 272 -27.79 -0.03 -5.34
N ALA A 273 -27.79 1.06 -4.58
CA ALA A 273 -28.98 1.80 -4.16
C ALA A 273 -30.06 1.85 -5.24
N GLN A 274 -31.25 1.35 -4.94
CA GLN A 274 -32.45 1.73 -5.67
C GLN A 274 -32.57 3.26 -5.56
N SER A 275 -32.58 3.94 -6.71
CA SER A 275 -32.89 5.37 -6.79
C SER A 275 -34.17 5.67 -6.02
N PRO A 276 -34.22 6.73 -5.19
CA PRO A 276 -35.40 7.10 -4.40
C PRO A 276 -36.56 7.70 -5.23
N ASP A 277 -36.58 7.53 -6.55
CA ASP A 277 -37.65 7.99 -7.43
C ASP A 277 -38.34 6.79 -8.07
N GLU A 278 -39.30 6.23 -7.35
CA GLU A 278 -40.54 5.69 -7.92
C GLU A 278 -41.52 5.46 -6.76
N THR A 279 -42.25 6.52 -6.41
CA THR A 279 -43.54 6.40 -5.70
C THR A 279 -44.67 6.42 -6.75
N PRO A 280 -45.83 5.81 -6.45
CA PRO A 280 -46.62 4.95 -7.35
C PRO A 280 -47.35 5.63 -8.51
#